data_AF-M0A3D0-F1
#
_entry.id   AF-M0A3D0-F1
#
_cell.length_a   1.000
_cell.length_b   1.000
_cell.length_c   1.000
_cell.angle_alpha   90.00
_cell.angle_beta   90.00
_cell.angle_gamma   90.00
#
_symmetry.space_group_name_H-M   'P 1'
#
loop_
_entity.id
_entity.type
_entity.pdbx_description
1 polymer ?
#
loop_
_entity_poly.entity_id
_entity_poly.type
_entity_poly.pdbx_seq_one_letter_code
_entity_poly.pdbx_strand_id
1 'polypeptide(L)' 'MSRKYDKTYLDHLCDYESAWRMLFTFSSGLLGLMIIWLVVADSGSETFVVALMNVAGLSALTALSGGLLWRCR' A
#
# COMPACT_ATOMS: atom_id res chain seq x y z
N MET A 1 8.08 9.42 36.80
CA MET A 1 8.46 8.65 35.59
C MET A 1 7.37 7.64 35.27
N SER A 2 6.34 7.99 34.50
CA SER A 2 5.29 7.04 34.09
C SER A 2 4.52 7.53 32.86
N ARG A 3 5.18 7.56 31.69
CA ARG A 3 4.55 7.84 30.38
C ARG A 3 5.25 7.05 29.26
N LYS A 4 5.68 5.81 29.54
CA LYS A 4 6.37 4.96 28.57
C LYS A 4 5.56 3.73 28.12
N TYR A 5 4.37 3.51 28.68
CA TYR A 5 3.58 2.29 28.48
C TYR A 5 2.13 2.54 28.06
N ASP A 6 1.86 3.69 27.44
CA ASP A 6 0.55 4.01 26.84
C ASP A 6 0.70 4.36 25.35
N LYS A 7 1.72 3.77 24.69
CA LYS A 7 1.78 3.81 23.23
C LYS A 7 0.84 2.71 22.74
N THR A 8 -0.32 3.10 22.24
CA THR A 8 -1.23 2.18 21.56
C THR A 8 -0.47 1.52 20.41
N TYR A 9 -0.76 0.28 20.02
CA TYR A 9 -0.07 -0.41 18.91
C TYR A 9 0.13 0.49 17.67
N LEU A 10 -0.81 1.39 17.40
CA LEU A 10 -0.75 2.40 16.34
C LEU A 10 0.44 3.38 16.47
N ASP A 11 0.80 3.83 17.69
CA ASP A 11 1.97 4.68 17.91
C ASP A 11 3.28 3.97 17.56
N HIS A 12 3.35 2.65 17.77
CA HIS A 12 4.49 1.85 17.33
C HIS A 12 4.56 1.72 15.82
N LEU A 13 3.42 1.68 15.12
CA LEU A 13 3.41 1.71 13.65
C LEU A 13 3.87 3.07 13.11
N CYS A 14 3.62 4.16 13.84
CA CYS A 14 4.07 5.51 13.45
C CYS A 14 5.58 5.71 13.59
N ASP A 15 6.26 5.00 14.50
CA ASP A 15 7.74 5.03 14.55
C ASP A 15 8.38 4.48 13.24
N TYR A 16 7.63 3.72 12.45
CA TYR A 16 8.03 3.22 11.12
C TYR A 16 7.42 4.02 9.96
N GLU A 17 7.01 5.28 10.19
CA GLU A 17 6.42 6.15 9.15
C GLU A 17 7.23 6.15 7.85
N SER A 18 8.56 6.26 7.95
CA SER A 18 9.46 6.26 6.78
C SER A 18 9.37 4.97 5.96
N ALA A 19 9.24 3.81 6.62
CA ALA A 19 9.05 2.53 5.96
C ALA A 19 7.68 2.44 5.28
N TRP A 20 6.61 2.89 5.96
CA TRP A 20 5.27 2.98 5.37
C TRP A 20 5.23 3.92 4.17
N ARG A 21 5.95 5.04 4.23
CA ARG A 21 6.08 6.01 3.13
C ARG A 21 6.76 5.39 1.91
N MET A 22 7.83 4.63 2.14
CA MET A 22 8.53 3.89 1.08
C MET A 22 7.63 2.83 0.46
N LEU A 23 6.91 2.06 1.30
CA LEU A 23 5.97 1.03 0.88
C LEU A 23 4.82 1.60 0.06
N PHE A 24 4.25 2.73 0.51
CA PHE A 24 3.21 3.46 -0.20
C PHE A 24 3.69 3.97 -1.56
N THR A 25 4.90 4.56 -1.62
CA THR A 25 5.46 5.12 -2.86
C THR A 25 5.76 4.01 -3.87
N PHE A 26 6.33 2.89 -3.40
CA PHE A 26 6.63 1.74 -4.25
C PHE A 26 5.36 1.04 -4.75
N SER A 27 4.41 0.80 -3.84
CA SER A 27 3.12 0.18 -4.16
C SER A 27 2.31 1.03 -5.14
N SER A 28 2.23 2.35 -4.93
CA SER A 28 1.52 3.26 -5.83
C SER A 28 2.19 3.37 -7.21
N GLY A 29 3.52 3.38 -7.28
CA GLY A 29 4.27 3.35 -8.54
C GLY A 29 4.02 2.07 -9.35
N LEU A 30 4.13 0.91 -8.69
CA LEU A 30 3.84 -0.39 -9.31
C LEU A 30 2.36 -0.51 -9.72
N LEU A 31 1.45 -0.02 -8.90
CA LEU A 31 0.02 -0.01 -9.19
C LEU A 31 -0.29 0.85 -10.43
N GLY A 32 0.31 2.04 -10.53
CA GLY A 32 0.17 2.89 -11.71
C GLY A 32 0.67 2.18 -12.98
N LEU A 33 1.82 1.51 -12.89
CA LEU A 33 2.39 0.76 -14.02
C LEU A 33 1.52 -0.45 -14.39
N MET A 34 0.99 -1.18 -13.41
CA MET A 34 0.08 -2.30 -13.62
C MET A 34 -1.25 -1.87 -14.24
N ILE A 35 -1.81 -0.72 -13.85
CA ILE A 35 -3.03 -0.18 -14.46
C ILE A 35 -2.78 0.17 -15.93
N ILE A 36 -1.66 0.81 -16.26
CA ILE A 36 -1.29 1.11 -17.65
C ILE A 36 -1.19 -0.21 -18.44
N TRP A 37 -0.54 -1.21 -17.86
CA TRP A 37 -0.45 -2.54 -18.46
C TRP A 37 -1.81 -3.18 -18.69
N LEU A 38 -2.74 -3.02 -17.74
CA LEU A 38 -4.08 -3.61 -17.80
C LEU A 38 -4.95 -2.97 -18.90
N VAL A 39 -4.75 -1.68 -19.20
CA VAL A 39 -5.42 -1.00 -20.31
C VAL A 39 -4.91 -1.48 -21.68
N VAL A 40 -3.64 -1.90 -21.74
CA VAL A 40 -3.01 -2.40 -22.98
C VAL A 40 -3.16 -3.91 -23.13
N ALA A 41 -3.29 -4.66 -22.04
CA ALA A 41 -3.34 -6.11 -22.02
C ALA A 41 -4.66 -6.65 -22.57
N ASP A 42 -4.54 -7.73 -23.34
CA ASP A 42 -5.69 -8.40 -23.95
C ASP A 42 -6.54 -9.12 -22.89
N SER A 43 -7.81 -8.73 -22.80
CA SER A 43 -8.77 -9.21 -21.78
C SER A 43 -9.09 -10.71 -21.88
N GLY A 44 -8.76 -11.36 -23.00
CA GLY A 44 -8.92 -12.80 -23.21
C GLY A 44 -7.80 -13.67 -22.65
N SER A 45 -6.71 -13.06 -22.14
CA SER A 45 -5.55 -13.80 -21.67
C SER A 45 -5.63 -14.15 -20.18
N GLU A 46 -5.14 -15.32 -19.80
CA GLU A 46 -4.99 -15.75 -18.41
C GLU A 46 -4.10 -14.81 -17.56
N THR A 47 -3.25 -14.02 -18.21
CA THR A 47 -2.47 -12.96 -17.57
C THR A 47 -3.31 -11.78 -17.09
N PHE A 48 -4.50 -11.57 -17.65
CA PHE A 48 -5.40 -10.47 -17.26
C PHE A 48 -5.96 -10.66 -15.85
N VAL A 49 -6.36 -11.88 -15.49
CA VAL A 49 -6.88 -12.20 -14.15
C VAL A 49 -5.78 -12.01 -13.09
N VAL A 50 -4.56 -12.44 -13.42
CA VAL A 50 -3.39 -12.27 -12.55
C VAL A 50 -3.08 -10.78 -12.38
N ALA A 51 -3.14 -9.98 -13.45
CA ALA A 51 -2.95 -8.54 -13.38
C ALA A 51 -4.02 -7.86 -12.48
N LEU A 52 -5.30 -8.24 -12.63
CA LEU A 52 -6.39 -7.73 -11.80
C LEU A 52 -6.20 -8.06 -10.31
N MET A 53 -5.85 -9.30 -9.97
CA MET A 53 -5.58 -9.69 -8.57
C MET A 53 -4.40 -8.91 -7.98
N ASN A 54 -3.34 -8.68 -8.76
CA ASN A 54 -2.21 -7.87 -8.33
C ASN A 54 -2.60 -6.40 -8.13
N VAL A 55 -3.38 -5.81 -9.04
CA VAL A 55 -3.89 -4.44 -8.89
C VAL A 55 -4.76 -4.32 -7.63
N ALA A 56 -5.64 -5.29 -7.37
CA ALA A 56 -6.47 -5.32 -6.18
C ALA A 56 -5.65 -5.45 -4.88
N GLY A 57 -4.61 -6.30 -4.88
CA GLY A 57 -3.70 -6.43 -3.74
C GLY A 57 -2.89 -5.16 -3.49
N LEU A 58 -2.32 -4.59 -4.55
CA LEU A 58 -1.58 -3.33 -4.47
C LEU A 58 -2.47 -2.17 -4.03
N SER A 59 -3.75 -2.13 -4.45
CA SER A 59 -4.65 -1.05 -4.05
C SER A 59 -4.98 -1.13 -2.57
N ALA A 60 -5.24 -2.32 -2.03
CA ALA A 60 -5.42 -2.54 -0.60
C ALA A 60 -4.16 -2.16 0.19
N LEU A 61 -2.97 -2.57 -0.25
CA LEU A 61 -1.69 -2.20 0.37
C LEU A 61 -1.45 -0.69 0.35
N THR A 62 -1.74 -0.04 -0.78
CA THR A 62 -1.60 1.43 -0.93
C THR A 62 -2.60 2.16 -0.04
N ALA A 63 -3.84 1.68 0.07
CA ALA A 63 -4.86 2.26 0.93
C ALA A 63 -4.54 2.09 2.42
N LEU A 64 -4.05 0.92 2.83
CA LEU A 64 -3.64 0.64 4.21
C LEU A 64 -2.42 1.46 4.62
N SER A 65 -1.37 1.47 3.79
CA SER A 65 -0.17 2.26 4.05
C SER A 65 -0.46 3.77 4.04
N GLY A 66 -1.26 4.25 3.09
CA GLY A 66 -1.71 5.64 3.03
C GLY A 66 -2.61 6.03 4.21
N GLY A 67 -3.50 5.14 4.64
CA GLY A 67 -4.38 5.35 5.80
C GLY A 67 -3.61 5.39 7.12
N LEU A 68 -2.59 4.54 7.28
CA LEU A 68 -1.67 4.58 8.42
C LEU A 68 -0.85 5.87 8.41
N LEU A 69 -0.29 6.27 7.26
CA LEU A 69 0.45 7.52 7.11
C LEU A 69 -0.41 8.75 7.43
N TRP A 70 -1.67 8.78 6.98
CA TRP A 70 -2.58 9.89 7.27
C TRP A 70 -2.92 9.94 8.77
N ARG A 71 -3.04 8.80 9.44
CA ARG A 71 -3.34 8.76 10.87
C ARG A 71 -2.13 9.03 11.76
N CYS A 72 -0.92 8.78 11.26
CA CYS A 72 0.34 9.07 11.95
C CYS A 72 0.85 10.52 11.75
N ARG A 73 0.30 11.25 10.78
CA ARG A 73 0.62 12.66 10.50
C ARG A 73 -0.20 13.60 11.38
#